data_AF-A0A3C1LBQ2-F1
#
_entry.id   AF-A0A3C1LBQ2-F1
#
_cell.length_a   1.000
_cell.length_b   1.000
_cell.length_c   1.000
_cell.angle_alpha   90.00
_cell.angle_beta   90.00
_cell.angle_gamma   90.00
#
_symmetry.space_group_name_H-M   'P 1'
#
loop_
_entity.id
_entity.type
_entity.pdbx_description
1 polymer ?
#
loop_
_entity_poly.entity_id
_entity_poly.type
_entity_poly.pdbx_seq_one_letter_code
_entity_poly.pdbx_strand_id
1 'polypeptide(L)'
;ILDAGNNTAMEPYRAFIADKLDATQQPTGFQAQSFFTGFGQTLANVSLFVFPMIFTGVIGKLYTWVYASFFLGAVCSIGSIWWSMRTTPEIPPTEAELKVMRQQTLDVFTPFKEIVHAFKEMPKVMWQLALVYLFQWYALFCYWQNASKSVALSVYKTTPENKALYAEAVSWTGLVNGWYNIVTFLTAFLLVGFARKYAAKWVHFTCLLLAGIGFIAFPQIENKYLLFPAITGFGIGWASMMGIPYLMVVSEIPKERYGVYMGIINMMIV
;
A
#
# COMPACT_ATOMS: atom_id res chain seq x y z
N ILE A 1 -4.79 15.71 7.00
CA ILE A 1 -5.58 14.99 8.05
C ILE A 1 -5.92 13.57 7.60
N LEU A 2 -6.56 13.38 6.43
CA LEU A 2 -6.85 12.03 5.90
C LEU A 2 -5.61 11.15 5.77
N ASP A 3 -4.53 11.66 5.16
CA ASP A 3 -3.29 10.88 5.03
C ASP A 3 -2.66 10.55 6.38
N ALA A 4 -2.65 11.51 7.32
CA ALA A 4 -2.17 11.27 8.67
C ALA A 4 -3.02 10.20 9.39
N GLY A 5 -4.35 10.25 9.25
CA GLY A 5 -5.26 9.25 9.82
C GLY A 5 -5.05 7.86 9.22
N ASN A 6 -4.89 7.78 7.90
CA ASN A 6 -4.64 6.51 7.21
C ASN A 6 -3.30 5.89 7.61
N ASN A 7 -2.24 6.70 7.66
CA ASN A 7 -0.91 6.24 8.10
C ASN A 7 -0.94 5.78 9.56
N THR A 8 -1.53 6.56 10.47
CA THR A 8 -1.66 6.17 11.88
C THR A 8 -2.45 4.87 12.06
N ALA A 9 -3.46 4.61 11.22
CA ALA A 9 -4.23 3.38 11.26
C ALA A 9 -3.46 2.17 10.71
N MET A 10 -2.65 2.34 9.66
CA MET A 10 -1.94 1.24 8.99
C MET A 10 -0.63 0.83 9.67
N GLU A 11 0.10 1.79 10.24
CA GLU A 11 1.45 1.57 10.78
C GLU A 11 1.55 0.49 11.86
N PRO A 12 0.68 0.47 12.89
CA PRO A 12 0.74 -0.55 13.92
C PRO A 12 0.64 -1.97 13.36
N TYR A 13 -0.14 -2.18 12.29
CA TYR A 13 -0.33 -3.51 11.69
C TYR A 13 0.90 -4.04 10.96
N ARG A 14 1.70 -3.16 10.35
CA ARG A 14 2.97 -3.56 9.70
C ARG A 14 3.97 -4.06 10.72
N ALA A 15 4.11 -3.32 11.82
CA ALA A 15 4.93 -3.74 12.95
C ALA A 15 4.37 -5.02 13.60
N PHE A 16 3.05 -5.13 13.72
CA PHE A 16 2.37 -6.28 14.30
C PHE A 16 2.63 -7.58 13.53
N ILE A 17 2.67 -7.53 12.20
CA ILE A 17 3.04 -8.69 11.37
C ILE A 17 4.46 -9.15 11.69
N ALA A 18 5.41 -8.22 11.80
CA ALA A 18 6.80 -8.54 12.12
C ALA A 18 6.96 -9.12 13.53
N ASP A 19 6.19 -8.60 14.49
CA ASP A 19 6.24 -8.98 15.90
C ASP A 19 5.59 -10.35 16.18
N LYS A 20 4.43 -10.62 15.56
CA LYS A 20 3.66 -11.84 15.83
C LYS A 20 4.07 -13.06 15.01
N LEU A 21 4.57 -12.86 13.79
CA LEU A 21 4.88 -13.97 12.90
C LEU A 21 6.33 -14.39 13.02
N ASP A 22 6.54 -15.71 13.03
CA ASP A 22 7.85 -16.31 12.90
C ASP A 22 8.48 -15.95 11.54
N ALA A 23 9.81 -15.97 11.47
CA ALA A 23 10.57 -15.63 10.26
C ALA A 23 10.12 -16.44 9.02
N THR A 24 9.64 -17.67 9.19
CA THR A 24 9.11 -18.52 8.11
C THR A 24 7.73 -18.07 7.61
N GLN A 25 6.95 -17.41 8.45
CA GLN A 25 5.59 -16.94 8.19
C GLN A 25 5.54 -15.47 7.75
N GLN A 26 6.54 -14.66 8.11
CA GLN A 26 6.65 -13.25 7.73
C GLN A 26 6.42 -13.01 6.23
N PRO A 27 7.03 -13.78 5.28
CA PRO A 27 6.73 -13.64 3.85
C PRO A 27 5.25 -13.72 3.51
N THR A 28 4.53 -14.64 4.15
CA THR A 28 3.09 -14.79 3.95
C THR A 28 2.32 -13.63 4.58
N GLY A 29 2.71 -13.18 5.77
CA GLY A 29 2.06 -12.06 6.46
C GLY A 29 2.14 -10.75 5.69
N PHE A 30 3.35 -10.35 5.27
CA PHE A 30 3.53 -9.10 4.52
C PHE A 30 2.88 -9.15 3.13
N GLN A 31 2.84 -10.31 2.48
CA GLN A 31 2.10 -10.44 1.23
C GLN A 31 0.58 -10.54 1.43
N ALA A 32 0.09 -11.02 2.58
CA ALA A 32 -1.32 -10.93 2.92
C ALA A 32 -1.76 -9.47 3.07
N GLN A 33 -0.92 -8.61 3.65
CA GLN A 33 -1.16 -7.17 3.66
C GLN A 33 -1.29 -6.61 2.24
N SER A 34 -0.38 -6.98 1.34
CA SER A 34 -0.45 -6.61 -0.08
C SER A 34 -1.74 -7.11 -0.76
N PHE A 35 -2.12 -8.36 -0.50
CA PHE A 35 -3.38 -8.96 -0.97
C PHE A 35 -4.60 -8.14 -0.51
N PHE A 36 -4.74 -7.92 0.80
CA PHE A 36 -5.91 -7.23 1.35
C PHE A 36 -5.95 -5.75 0.96
N THR A 37 -4.79 -5.12 0.74
CA THR A 37 -4.72 -3.76 0.18
C THR A 37 -5.33 -3.74 -1.23
N GLY A 38 -4.85 -4.60 -2.15
CA GLY A 38 -5.37 -4.66 -3.52
C GLY A 38 -6.84 -5.09 -3.57
N PHE A 39 -7.24 -6.03 -2.71
CA PHE A 39 -8.63 -6.49 -2.61
C PHE A 39 -9.56 -5.38 -2.11
N GLY A 40 -9.18 -4.67 -1.05
CA GLY A 40 -9.93 -3.53 -0.54
C GLY A 40 -10.07 -2.40 -1.57
N GLN A 41 -8.98 -2.06 -2.26
CA GLN A 41 -9.01 -1.09 -3.36
C GLN A 41 -9.92 -1.54 -4.51
N THR A 42 -9.93 -2.83 -4.83
CA THR A 42 -10.82 -3.40 -5.85
C THR A 42 -12.28 -3.28 -5.43
N LEU A 43 -12.61 -3.68 -4.19
CA LEU A 43 -13.98 -3.56 -3.67
C LEU A 43 -14.46 -2.11 -3.63
N ALA A 44 -13.59 -1.17 -3.25
CA ALA A 44 -13.90 0.26 -3.27
C ALA A 44 -14.20 0.75 -4.69
N ASN A 45 -13.43 0.32 -5.70
CA ASN A 45 -13.73 0.66 -7.09
C ASN A 45 -15.04 0.03 -7.56
N VAL A 46 -15.31 -1.24 -7.21
CA VAL A 46 -16.57 -1.92 -7.56
C VAL A 46 -17.78 -1.23 -6.93
N SER A 47 -17.65 -0.72 -5.69
CA SER A 47 -18.75 -0.02 -5.03
C SER A 47 -19.18 1.24 -5.78
N LEU A 48 -18.25 1.94 -6.45
CA LEU A 48 -18.57 3.09 -7.30
C LEU A 48 -19.48 2.76 -8.48
N PHE A 49 -19.50 1.52 -8.95
CA PHE A 49 -20.35 1.08 -10.05
C PHE A 49 -21.64 0.43 -9.54
N VAL A 50 -21.53 -0.46 -8.55
CA VAL A 50 -22.67 -1.26 -8.05
C VAL A 50 -23.60 -0.45 -7.16
N PHE A 51 -23.05 0.39 -6.27
CA PHE A 51 -23.88 1.06 -5.25
C PHE A 51 -24.80 2.12 -5.84
N PRO A 52 -24.44 2.89 -6.88
CA PRO A 52 -25.39 3.77 -7.56
C PRO A 52 -26.62 3.05 -8.14
N MET A 53 -26.51 1.76 -8.48
CA MET A 53 -27.63 0.96 -8.99
C MET A 53 -28.60 0.54 -7.88
N ILE A 54 -28.11 0.42 -6.64
CA ILE A 54 -28.87 -0.09 -5.49
C ILE A 54 -29.38 1.07 -4.62
N PHE A 55 -28.51 2.03 -4.33
CA PHE A 55 -28.75 3.16 -3.44
C PHE A 55 -28.94 4.45 -4.25
N THR A 56 -30.18 4.69 -4.66
CA THR A 56 -30.57 5.87 -5.43
C THR A 56 -30.91 7.05 -4.51
N GLY A 57 -30.93 8.25 -5.09
CA GLY A 57 -31.26 9.49 -4.38
C GLY A 57 -30.06 10.24 -3.79
N VAL A 58 -30.37 11.33 -3.10
CA VAL A 58 -29.41 12.28 -2.51
C VAL A 58 -29.79 12.50 -1.05
N ILE A 59 -28.81 12.41 -0.15
CA ILE A 59 -28.95 12.77 1.26
C ILE A 59 -28.12 14.04 1.47
N GLY A 60 -28.78 15.16 1.75
CA GLY A 60 -28.12 16.46 1.87
C GLY A 60 -27.45 16.89 0.55
N LYS A 61 -26.12 16.95 0.54
CA LYS A 61 -25.32 17.39 -0.64
C LYS A 61 -24.64 16.25 -1.39
N LEU A 62 -24.76 15.01 -0.93
CA LEU A 62 -24.06 13.85 -1.49
C LEU A 62 -25.05 12.75 -1.89
N TYR A 63 -24.72 11.98 -2.92
CA TYR A 63 -25.53 10.84 -3.32
C TYR A 63 -25.55 9.76 -2.24
N THR A 64 -26.70 9.08 -2.08
CA THR A 64 -26.90 8.04 -1.06
C THR A 64 -25.84 6.93 -1.14
N TRP A 65 -25.44 6.53 -2.35
CA TRP A 65 -24.42 5.50 -2.57
C TRP A 65 -23.04 5.87 -1.99
N VAL A 66 -22.72 7.16 -1.87
CA VAL A 66 -21.47 7.65 -1.27
C VAL A 66 -21.48 7.33 0.22
N TYR A 67 -22.60 7.60 0.91
CA TYR A 67 -22.77 7.24 2.31
C TYR A 67 -22.73 5.72 2.50
N ALA A 68 -23.39 4.95 1.64
CA ALA A 68 -23.37 3.50 1.71
C ALA A 68 -21.93 2.94 1.58
N SER A 69 -21.14 3.46 0.64
CA SER A 69 -19.73 3.08 0.48
C SER A 69 -18.90 3.43 1.71
N PHE A 70 -19.09 4.64 2.25
CA PHE A 70 -18.38 5.11 3.44
C PHE A 70 -18.72 4.27 4.69
N PHE A 71 -20.00 4.03 4.97
CA PHE A 71 -20.42 3.25 6.14
C PHE A 71 -20.02 1.79 6.04
N LEU A 72 -20.09 1.19 4.85
CA LEU A 72 -19.56 -0.16 4.65
C LEU A 72 -18.06 -0.22 4.98
N GLY A 73 -17.28 0.71 4.43
CA GLY A 73 -15.84 0.80 4.73
C GLY A 73 -15.56 0.99 6.22
N ALA A 74 -16.33 1.85 6.90
CA ALA A 74 -16.19 2.09 8.33
C ALA A 74 -16.53 0.83 9.16
N VAL A 75 -17.62 0.12 8.84
CA VAL A 75 -17.99 -1.13 9.52
C VAL A 75 -16.94 -2.21 9.30
N CYS A 76 -16.45 -2.38 8.08
CA CYS A 76 -15.39 -3.33 7.77
C CYS A 76 -14.10 -2.99 8.55
N SER A 77 -13.69 -1.71 8.56
CA SER A 77 -12.48 -1.27 9.26
C SER A 77 -12.59 -1.44 10.77
N ILE A 78 -13.68 -0.97 11.40
CA ILE A 78 -13.87 -1.10 12.85
C ILE A 78 -14.00 -2.58 13.22
N GLY A 79 -14.75 -3.36 12.43
CA GLY A 79 -14.94 -4.79 12.64
C GLY A 79 -13.62 -5.57 12.57
N SER A 80 -12.76 -5.27 11.60
CA SER A 80 -11.46 -5.94 11.48
C SER A 80 -10.51 -5.59 12.63
N ILE A 81 -10.50 -4.33 13.07
CA ILE A 81 -9.70 -3.89 14.22
C ILE A 81 -10.19 -4.60 15.49
N TRP A 82 -11.50 -4.55 15.76
CA TRP A 82 -12.10 -5.20 16.92
C TRP A 82 -11.85 -6.71 16.95
N TRP A 83 -12.00 -7.37 15.79
CA TRP A 83 -11.71 -8.79 15.65
C TRP A 83 -10.25 -9.09 15.99
N SER A 84 -9.31 -8.29 15.46
CA SER A 84 -7.88 -8.48 15.70
C SER A 84 -7.51 -8.31 17.18
N MET A 85 -8.02 -7.25 17.83
CA MET A 85 -7.82 -7.01 19.26
C MET A 85 -8.32 -8.15 20.14
N ARG A 86 -9.46 -8.77 19.76
CA ARG A 86 -10.06 -9.85 20.54
C ARG A 86 -9.36 -11.19 20.34
N THR A 87 -8.88 -11.46 19.13
CA THR A 87 -8.36 -12.79 18.76
C THR A 87 -6.85 -12.92 18.89
N THR A 88 -6.12 -11.80 18.92
CA THR A 88 -4.65 -11.82 18.94
C THR A 88 -4.12 -11.18 20.23
N PRO A 89 -4.02 -11.94 21.34
CA PRO A 89 -3.52 -11.40 22.60
C PRO A 89 -2.04 -10.98 22.49
N GLU A 90 -1.66 -9.94 23.21
CA GLU A 90 -0.26 -9.50 23.32
C GLU A 90 0.60 -10.55 24.01
N ILE A 91 1.89 -10.61 23.64
CA ILE A 91 2.84 -11.50 24.32
C ILE A 91 3.22 -10.79 25.63
N PRO A 92 2.93 -11.36 26.80
CA PRO A 92 3.26 -10.70 28.05
C PRO A 92 4.79 -10.61 28.20
N PRO A 93 5.32 -9.45 28.64
CA PRO A 93 6.75 -9.29 28.84
C PRO A 93 7.23 -10.23 29.96
N THR A 94 8.44 -10.75 29.80
CA THR A 94 9.11 -11.57 30.80
C THR A 94 9.46 -10.74 32.04
N GLU A 95 9.69 -11.41 33.18
CA GLU A 95 10.08 -10.71 34.42
C GLU A 95 11.38 -9.90 34.26
N ALA A 96 12.29 -10.35 33.39
CA ALA A 96 13.53 -9.65 33.07
C ALA A 96 13.25 -8.35 32.30
N GLU A 97 12.41 -8.40 31.27
CA GLU A 97 12.00 -7.22 30.49
C GLU A 97 11.23 -6.22 31.36
N LEU A 98 10.34 -6.70 32.22
CA LEU A 98 9.61 -5.84 33.17
C LEU A 98 10.55 -5.09 34.13
N LYS A 99 11.65 -5.70 34.56
CA LYS A 99 12.66 -5.02 35.38
C LYS A 99 13.37 -3.92 34.61
N VAL A 100 13.72 -4.17 33.34
CA VAL A 100 14.34 -3.16 32.47
C VAL A 100 13.40 -2.00 32.20
N MET A 101 12.14 -2.28 31.86
CA MET A 101 11.12 -1.25 31.60
C MET A 101 10.85 -0.37 32.84
N ARG A 102 10.84 -0.95 34.04
CA ARG A 102 10.66 -0.21 35.30
C ARG A 102 11.88 0.66 35.68
N GLN A 103 13.06 0.32 35.18
CA GLN A 103 14.29 1.09 35.41
C GLN A 103 14.46 2.23 34.41
N GLN A 104 13.81 2.16 33.25
CA GLN A 104 13.81 3.23 32.27
C GLN A 104 12.79 4.31 32.67
N THR A 105 13.29 5.48 33.02
CA THR A 105 12.46 6.68 33.19
C THR A 105 12.04 7.21 31.83
N LEU A 106 10.74 7.21 31.53
CA LEU A 106 10.18 7.80 30.32
C LEU A 106 10.27 9.33 30.39
N ASP A 107 11.27 9.90 29.72
CA ASP A 107 11.38 11.34 29.47
C ASP A 107 10.63 11.70 28.18
N VAL A 108 10.04 12.90 28.13
CA VAL A 108 9.30 13.41 26.97
C VAL A 108 10.19 13.51 25.73
N PHE A 109 11.50 13.67 25.92
CA PHE A 109 12.48 13.72 24.83
C PHE A 109 13.03 12.36 24.40
N THR A 110 12.75 11.27 25.13
CA THR A 110 13.25 9.93 24.79
C THR A 110 12.85 9.49 23.37
N PRO A 111 11.58 9.65 22.93
CA PRO A 111 11.19 9.24 21.57
C PRO A 111 11.96 9.99 20.47
N PHE A 112 12.23 11.29 20.65
CA PHE A 112 12.99 12.07 19.67
C PHE A 112 14.46 11.63 19.60
N LYS A 113 15.08 11.36 20.75
CA LYS A 113 16.45 10.82 20.80
C LYS A 113 16.52 9.45 20.14
N GLU A 114 15.52 8.59 20.37
CA GLU A 114 15.45 7.26 19.74
C GLU A 114 15.33 7.34 18.22
N ILE A 115 14.51 8.27 17.69
CA ILE A 115 14.41 8.48 16.24
C ILE A 115 15.78 8.88 15.66
N VAL A 116 16.45 9.87 16.24
CA VAL A 116 17.78 10.32 15.78
C VAL A 116 18.80 9.19 15.85
N HIS A 117 18.75 8.37 16.91
CA HIS A 117 19.62 7.22 17.07
C HIS A 117 19.34 6.14 16.02
N ALA A 118 18.07 5.83 15.77
CA ALA A 118 17.65 4.87 14.75
C ALA A 118 18.05 5.32 13.33
N PHE A 119 18.02 6.62 13.04
CA PHE A 119 18.55 7.15 11.76
C PHE A 119 20.05 6.92 11.60
N LYS A 120 20.83 7.06 12.69
CA LYS A 120 22.29 6.85 12.66
C LYS A 120 22.67 5.37 12.54
N GLU A 121 21.92 4.49 13.19
CA GLU A 121 22.15 3.04 13.19
C GLU A 121 21.45 2.31 12.05
N MET A 122 20.75 3.05 11.20
CA MET A 122 19.94 2.49 10.12
C MET A 122 20.79 1.57 9.22
N PRO A 123 20.34 0.32 8.99
CA PRO A 123 21.08 -0.60 8.14
C PRO A 123 21.12 -0.11 6.70
N LYS A 124 22.17 -0.51 5.97
CA LYS A 124 22.39 -0.13 4.56
C LYS A 124 21.18 -0.41 3.67
N VAL A 125 20.45 -1.50 3.93
CA VAL A 125 19.25 -1.90 3.19
C VAL A 125 18.17 -0.81 3.24
N MET A 126 17.96 -0.18 4.40
CA MET A 126 16.96 0.88 4.55
C MET A 126 17.36 2.16 3.80
N TRP A 127 18.64 2.55 3.80
CA TRP A 127 19.10 3.68 2.99
C TRP A 127 18.95 3.43 1.49
N GLN A 128 19.20 2.20 1.04
CA GLN A 128 18.96 1.81 -0.35
C GLN A 128 17.46 1.87 -0.70
N LEU A 129 16.60 1.37 0.19
CA LEU A 129 15.15 1.46 0.02
C LEU A 129 14.64 2.90 0.05
N ALA A 130 15.21 3.77 0.89
CA ALA A 130 14.86 5.19 0.92
C ALA A 130 15.06 5.84 -0.46
N LEU A 131 16.19 5.55 -1.11
CA LEU A 131 16.48 6.05 -2.44
C LEU A 131 15.55 5.44 -3.50
N VAL A 132 15.26 4.14 -3.42
CA VAL A 132 14.29 3.48 -4.33
C VAL A 132 12.90 4.09 -4.17
N TYR A 133 12.44 4.29 -2.93
CA TYR A 133 11.15 4.88 -2.62
C TYR A 133 11.01 6.32 -3.07
N LEU A 134 12.06 7.13 -2.96
CA LEU A 134 12.05 8.50 -3.47
C LEU A 134 11.68 8.54 -4.97
N PHE A 135 12.33 7.72 -5.79
CA PHE A 135 12.01 7.66 -7.23
C PHE A 135 10.68 6.95 -7.51
N GLN A 136 10.38 5.89 -6.76
CA GLN A 136 9.15 5.13 -6.90
C GLN A 136 7.92 6.01 -6.63
N TRP A 137 7.83 6.64 -5.46
CA TRP A 137 6.68 7.46 -5.08
C TRP A 137 6.56 8.68 -5.97
N TYR A 138 7.67 9.31 -6.36
CA TYR A 138 7.65 10.35 -7.38
C TYR A 138 6.98 9.89 -8.67
N ALA A 139 7.36 8.71 -9.20
CA ALA A 139 6.73 8.15 -10.40
C ALA A 139 5.23 7.85 -10.19
N LEU A 140 4.83 7.34 -9.02
CA LEU A 140 3.43 7.05 -8.70
C LEU A 140 2.57 8.32 -8.60
N PHE A 141 3.10 9.39 -8.01
CA PHE A 141 2.43 10.69 -7.99
C PHE A 141 2.25 11.22 -9.41
N CYS A 142 3.28 11.13 -10.27
CA CYS A 142 3.15 11.50 -11.67
C CYS A 142 2.07 10.67 -12.39
N TYR A 143 2.01 9.36 -12.14
CA TYR A 143 0.99 8.48 -12.69
C TYR A 143 -0.41 8.87 -12.21
N TRP A 144 -0.68 8.89 -10.90
CA TRP A 144 -2.04 9.17 -10.40
C TRP A 144 -2.54 10.56 -10.79
N GLN A 145 -1.65 11.54 -10.89
CA GLN A 145 -2.03 12.91 -11.27
C GLN A 145 -2.32 13.07 -12.77
N ASN A 146 -1.71 12.24 -13.62
CA ASN A 146 -1.74 12.41 -15.07
C ASN A 146 -2.29 11.22 -15.86
N ALA A 147 -2.61 10.09 -15.24
CA ALA A 147 -3.11 8.89 -15.93
C ALA A 147 -4.33 9.22 -16.79
N SER A 148 -5.32 9.93 -16.24
CA SER A 148 -6.53 10.30 -16.97
C SER A 148 -6.24 11.25 -18.13
N LYS A 149 -5.29 12.17 -17.97
CA LYS A 149 -4.86 13.08 -19.04
C LYS A 149 -4.13 12.31 -20.14
N SER A 150 -3.28 11.36 -19.76
CA SER A 150 -2.55 10.49 -20.68
C SER A 150 -3.52 9.67 -21.53
N VAL A 151 -4.51 9.02 -20.91
CA VAL A 151 -5.53 8.24 -21.64
C VAL A 151 -6.39 9.14 -22.53
N ALA A 152 -6.77 10.33 -22.06
CA ALA A 152 -7.51 11.30 -22.86
C ALA A 152 -6.75 11.70 -24.13
N LEU A 153 -5.45 11.97 -24.03
CA LEU A 153 -4.62 12.38 -25.17
C LEU A 153 -4.22 11.22 -26.09
N SER A 154 -3.81 10.09 -25.54
CA SER A 154 -3.26 8.96 -26.30
C SER A 154 -4.33 8.14 -27.01
N VAL A 155 -5.43 7.82 -26.31
CA VAL A 155 -6.49 6.91 -26.78
C VAL A 155 -7.66 7.69 -27.37
N TYR A 156 -8.17 8.68 -26.63
CA TYR A 156 -9.38 9.41 -27.01
C TYR A 156 -9.11 10.66 -27.86
N LYS A 157 -7.82 11.00 -28.05
CA LYS A 157 -7.35 12.19 -28.80
C LYS A 157 -8.10 13.48 -28.40
N THR A 158 -8.37 13.64 -27.10
CA THR A 158 -9.19 14.73 -26.57
C THR A 158 -8.46 15.50 -25.46
N THR A 159 -8.86 16.76 -25.28
CA THR A 159 -8.46 17.62 -24.16
C THR A 159 -9.66 17.86 -23.22
N PRO A 160 -9.45 18.47 -22.03
CA PRO A 160 -10.54 18.83 -21.12
C PRO A 160 -11.58 19.80 -21.70
N GLU A 161 -11.33 20.39 -22.87
CA GLU A 161 -12.28 21.27 -23.57
C GLU A 161 -13.53 20.49 -24.02
N ASN A 162 -13.34 19.25 -24.49
CA ASN A 162 -14.46 18.37 -24.82
C ASN A 162 -14.87 17.56 -23.59
N LYS A 163 -15.80 18.12 -22.81
CA LYS A 163 -16.26 17.56 -21.53
C LYS A 163 -16.82 16.14 -21.65
N ALA A 164 -17.51 15.80 -22.74
CA ALA A 164 -18.13 14.49 -22.91
C ALA A 164 -17.08 13.39 -23.14
N LEU A 165 -16.21 13.56 -24.13
CA LEU A 165 -15.13 12.61 -24.41
C LEU A 165 -14.11 12.53 -23.27
N TYR A 166 -13.82 13.67 -22.62
CA TYR A 166 -12.94 13.67 -21.46
C TYR A 166 -13.53 12.88 -20.28
N ALA A 167 -14.84 12.96 -20.05
CA ALA A 167 -15.50 12.17 -19.02
C ALA A 167 -15.41 10.66 -19.32
N GLU A 168 -15.55 10.24 -20.58
CA GLU A 168 -15.35 8.84 -20.99
C GLU A 168 -13.90 8.38 -20.75
N ALA A 169 -12.91 9.21 -21.10
CA ALA A 169 -11.50 8.89 -20.86
C ALA A 169 -11.17 8.76 -19.36
N VAL A 170 -11.75 9.63 -18.52
CA VAL A 170 -11.62 9.55 -17.06
C VAL A 170 -12.26 8.27 -16.53
N SER A 171 -13.47 7.92 -17.02
CA SER A 171 -14.15 6.68 -16.64
C SER A 171 -13.33 5.44 -17.02
N TRP A 172 -12.77 5.41 -18.24
CA TRP A 172 -11.91 4.33 -18.71
C TRP A 172 -10.64 4.20 -17.87
N THR A 173 -10.02 5.33 -17.53
CA THR A 173 -8.85 5.35 -16.62
C THR A 173 -9.20 4.76 -15.26
N GLY A 174 -10.41 5.00 -14.75
CA GLY A 174 -10.92 4.36 -13.54
C GLY A 174 -10.94 2.83 -13.65
N LEU A 175 -11.39 2.28 -14.79
CA LEU A 175 -11.37 0.83 -15.03
C LEU A 175 -9.94 0.28 -15.12
N VAL A 176 -9.05 0.98 -15.80
CA VAL A 176 -7.62 0.63 -15.89
C VAL A 176 -6.95 0.64 -14.50
N ASN A 177 -7.31 1.60 -13.66
CA ASN A 177 -6.86 1.65 -12.27
C ASN A 177 -7.43 0.50 -11.44
N GLY A 178 -8.71 0.16 -11.64
CA GLY A 178 -9.32 -1.04 -11.04
C GLY A 178 -8.56 -2.31 -11.43
N TRP A 179 -8.12 -2.43 -12.69
CA TRP A 179 -7.41 -3.61 -13.18
C TRP A 179 -6.07 -3.85 -12.48
N TYR A 180 -5.22 -2.83 -12.32
CA TYR A 180 -3.94 -3.07 -11.63
C TYR A 180 -4.16 -3.46 -10.17
N ASN A 181 -5.22 -2.98 -9.50
CA ASN A 181 -5.58 -3.41 -8.14
C ASN A 181 -5.99 -4.89 -8.12
N ILE A 182 -6.72 -5.36 -9.15
CA ILE A 182 -7.05 -6.78 -9.31
C ILE A 182 -5.79 -7.61 -9.47
N VAL A 183 -4.91 -7.20 -10.38
CA VAL A 183 -3.62 -7.87 -10.60
C VAL A 183 -2.80 -7.89 -9.30
N THR A 184 -2.84 -6.82 -8.50
CA THR A 184 -2.11 -6.73 -7.23
C THR A 184 -2.48 -7.88 -6.30
N PHE A 185 -3.77 -8.04 -5.97
CA PHE A 185 -4.14 -9.08 -5.01
C PHE A 185 -4.00 -10.49 -5.60
N LEU A 186 -4.25 -10.69 -6.90
CA LEU A 186 -4.05 -11.99 -7.55
C LEU A 186 -2.57 -12.42 -7.55
N THR A 187 -1.65 -11.47 -7.62
CA THR A 187 -0.21 -11.75 -7.70
C THR A 187 0.48 -11.72 -6.33
N ALA A 188 -0.15 -11.13 -5.31
CA ALA A 188 0.42 -10.99 -3.97
C ALA A 188 0.92 -12.33 -3.37
N PHE A 189 0.11 -13.40 -3.44
CA PHE A 189 0.51 -14.71 -2.94
C PHE A 189 1.49 -15.46 -3.86
N LEU A 190 1.45 -15.20 -5.17
CA LEU A 190 2.47 -15.74 -6.08
C LEU A 190 3.85 -15.21 -5.70
N LEU A 191 3.95 -13.93 -5.35
CA LEU A 191 5.19 -13.31 -4.89
C LEU A 191 5.72 -13.92 -3.58
N VAL A 192 4.88 -14.53 -2.72
CA VAL A 192 5.35 -15.31 -1.56
C VAL A 192 6.20 -16.49 -2.01
N GLY A 193 5.73 -17.24 -3.01
CA GLY A 193 6.46 -18.38 -3.56
C GLY A 193 7.81 -17.96 -4.13
N PHE A 194 7.84 -16.84 -4.86
CA PHE A 194 9.08 -16.28 -5.39
C PHE A 194 10.01 -15.77 -4.28
N ALA A 195 9.49 -15.07 -3.28
CA ALA A 195 10.29 -14.53 -2.17
C ALA A 195 10.86 -15.63 -1.25
N ARG A 196 10.24 -16.81 -1.21
CA ARG A 196 10.78 -17.99 -0.50
C ARG A 196 11.89 -18.69 -1.29
N LYS A 197 11.78 -18.72 -2.62
CA LYS A 197 12.74 -19.44 -3.50
C LYS A 197 13.94 -18.58 -3.91
N TYR A 198 13.73 -17.28 -4.08
CA TYR A 198 14.73 -16.32 -4.53
C TYR A 198 14.90 -15.21 -3.48
N ALA A 199 16.05 -14.53 -3.52
CA ALA A 199 16.27 -13.41 -2.60
C ALA A 199 15.25 -12.29 -2.86
N ALA A 200 14.61 -11.80 -1.79
CA ALA A 200 13.57 -10.76 -1.82
C ALA A 200 13.96 -9.52 -2.66
N LYS A 201 15.24 -9.11 -2.61
CA LYS A 201 15.78 -8.00 -3.41
C LYS A 201 15.59 -8.19 -4.92
N TRP A 202 15.79 -9.40 -5.43
CA TRP A 202 15.69 -9.70 -6.86
C TRP A 202 14.24 -9.81 -7.31
N VAL A 203 13.37 -10.33 -6.44
CA VAL A 203 11.93 -10.34 -6.67
C VAL A 203 11.42 -8.89 -6.77
N HIS A 204 11.76 -8.05 -5.78
CA HIS A 204 11.36 -6.64 -5.78
C HIS A 204 11.90 -5.89 -7.01
N PHE A 205 13.18 -6.05 -7.32
CA PHE A 205 13.81 -5.43 -8.50
C PHE A 205 13.08 -5.81 -9.80
N THR A 206 12.74 -7.09 -9.99
CA THR A 206 12.03 -7.56 -11.19
C THR A 206 10.62 -6.97 -11.26
N CYS A 207 9.90 -6.90 -10.13
CA CYS A 207 8.58 -6.27 -10.06
C CYS A 207 8.64 -4.77 -10.40
N LEU A 208 9.65 -4.05 -9.91
CA LEU A 208 9.85 -2.63 -10.25
C LEU A 208 10.17 -2.42 -11.73
N LEU A 209 10.99 -3.30 -12.34
CA LEU A 209 11.25 -3.25 -13.77
C LEU A 209 9.97 -3.46 -14.60
N LEU A 210 9.14 -4.43 -14.23
CA LEU A 210 7.85 -4.66 -14.91
C LEU A 210 6.93 -3.44 -14.79
N ALA A 211 6.87 -2.80 -13.62
CA ALA A 211 6.11 -1.57 -13.44
C ALA A 211 6.68 -0.42 -14.29
N GLY A 212 8.01 -0.25 -14.32
CA GLY A 212 8.67 0.77 -15.13
C GLY A 212 8.41 0.61 -16.63
N ILE A 213 8.50 -0.61 -17.16
CA ILE A 213 8.15 -0.91 -18.55
C ILE A 213 6.68 -0.57 -18.82
N GLY A 214 5.78 -0.93 -17.90
CA GLY A 214 4.37 -0.59 -17.97
C GLY A 214 4.13 0.92 -18.06
N PHE A 215 4.83 1.71 -17.23
CA PHE A 215 4.72 3.17 -17.24
C PHE A 215 5.30 3.83 -18.49
N ILE A 216 6.38 3.30 -19.05
CA ILE A 216 6.96 3.80 -20.31
C ILE A 216 6.00 3.54 -21.48
N ALA A 217 5.39 2.35 -21.52
CA ALA A 217 4.46 1.96 -22.56
C ALA A 217 3.12 2.72 -22.45
N PHE A 218 2.65 3.01 -21.24
CA PHE A 218 1.33 3.58 -20.96
C PHE A 218 0.93 4.79 -21.82
N PRO A 219 1.74 5.88 -21.94
CA PRO A 219 1.38 7.04 -22.74
C PRO A 219 1.45 6.82 -24.26
N GLN A 220 2.11 5.75 -24.71
CA GLN A 220 2.30 5.44 -26.13
C GLN A 220 1.16 4.60 -26.72
N ILE A 221 0.26 4.09 -25.86
CA ILE A 221 -0.81 3.18 -26.26
C ILE A 221 -2.01 3.97 -26.78
N GLU A 222 -2.37 3.75 -28.05
CA GLU A 222 -3.56 4.34 -28.65
C GLU A 222 -4.80 3.44 -28.51
N ASN A 223 -4.61 2.12 -28.38
CA ASN A 223 -5.71 1.19 -28.22
C ASN A 223 -6.10 1.06 -26.74
N LYS A 224 -7.34 1.45 -26.42
CA LYS A 224 -7.90 1.43 -25.06
C LYS A 224 -7.78 0.08 -24.33
N TYR A 225 -7.79 -1.03 -25.06
CA TYR A 225 -7.69 -2.38 -24.48
C TYR A 225 -6.24 -2.80 -24.18
N LEU A 226 -5.26 -2.23 -24.89
CA LEU A 226 -3.84 -2.51 -24.64
C LEU A 226 -3.32 -1.84 -23.36
N LEU A 227 -4.07 -0.91 -22.78
CA LEU A 227 -3.78 -0.31 -21.47
C LEU A 227 -3.79 -1.34 -20.33
N PHE A 228 -4.64 -2.38 -20.42
CA PHE A 228 -4.78 -3.41 -19.38
C PHE A 228 -3.51 -4.29 -19.28
N PRO A 229 -2.99 -4.88 -20.38
CA PRO A 229 -1.68 -5.53 -20.37
C PRO A 229 -0.55 -4.64 -19.84
N ALA A 230 -0.48 -3.37 -20.25
CA ALA A 230 0.59 -2.47 -19.82
C ALA A 230 0.55 -2.22 -18.30
N ILE A 231 -0.62 -1.96 -17.74
CA ILE A 231 -0.76 -1.68 -16.30
C ILE A 231 -0.72 -2.95 -15.43
N THR A 232 -0.77 -4.15 -16.04
CA THR A 232 -0.51 -5.41 -15.32
C THR A 232 0.88 -5.41 -14.69
N GLY A 233 1.89 -4.87 -15.39
CA GLY A 233 3.23 -4.71 -14.84
C GLY A 233 3.24 -3.83 -13.59
N PHE A 234 2.45 -2.75 -13.60
CA PHE A 234 2.27 -1.89 -12.43
C PHE A 234 1.56 -2.63 -11.28
N GLY A 235 0.53 -3.44 -11.55
CA GLY A 235 -0.14 -4.25 -10.51
C GLY A 235 0.81 -5.22 -9.81
N ILE A 236 1.70 -5.89 -10.57
CA ILE A 236 2.75 -6.76 -10.01
C ILE A 236 3.76 -5.93 -9.18
N GLY A 237 4.13 -4.75 -9.69
CA GLY A 237 4.97 -3.78 -8.98
C GLY A 237 4.36 -3.38 -7.64
N TRP A 238 3.10 -2.94 -7.65
CA TRP A 238 2.34 -2.51 -6.47
C TRP A 238 2.25 -3.64 -5.44
N ALA A 239 2.01 -4.88 -5.88
CA ALA A 239 1.98 -6.03 -4.99
C ALA A 239 3.32 -6.26 -4.26
N SER A 240 4.43 -5.96 -4.94
CA SER A 240 5.76 -6.02 -4.35
C SER A 240 6.01 -4.86 -3.39
N MET A 241 5.71 -3.63 -3.81
CA MET A 241 5.91 -2.40 -3.03
C MET A 241 5.24 -2.47 -1.66
N MET A 242 4.06 -3.08 -1.58
CA MET A 242 3.28 -3.17 -0.33
C MET A 242 3.77 -4.25 0.65
N GLY A 243 4.66 -5.16 0.27
CA GLY A 243 5.05 -6.30 1.11
C GLY A 243 6.54 -6.63 1.14
N ILE A 244 7.17 -6.78 -0.03
CA ILE A 244 8.55 -7.29 -0.12
C ILE A 244 9.60 -6.38 0.54
N PRO A 245 9.53 -5.04 0.42
CA PRO A 245 10.46 -4.17 1.13
C PRO A 245 10.47 -4.36 2.64
N TYR A 246 9.30 -4.56 3.25
CA TYR A 246 9.20 -4.81 4.69
C TYR A 246 9.88 -6.13 5.07
N LEU A 247 9.76 -7.17 4.24
CA LEU A 247 10.49 -8.43 4.43
C LEU A 247 12.02 -8.23 4.42
N MET A 248 12.52 -7.37 3.52
CA MET A 248 13.95 -7.09 3.43
C MET A 248 14.47 -6.31 4.64
N VAL A 249 13.63 -5.48 5.25
CA VAL A 249 14.06 -4.69 6.42
C VAL A 249 13.96 -5.49 7.71
N VAL A 250 12.87 -6.24 7.93
CA VAL A 250 12.63 -7.00 9.17
C VAL A 250 13.76 -7.98 9.50
N SER A 251 14.41 -8.57 8.49
CA SER A 251 15.54 -9.46 8.70
C SER A 251 16.83 -8.78 9.19
N GLU A 252 16.92 -7.45 9.09
CA GLU A 252 18.14 -6.66 9.32
C GLU A 252 18.01 -5.68 10.50
N ILE A 253 16.83 -5.59 11.14
CA ILE A 253 16.57 -4.68 12.25
C ILE A 253 16.32 -5.44 13.56
N PRO A 254 16.68 -4.88 14.73
CA PRO A 254 16.42 -5.49 16.02
C PRO A 254 14.91 -5.54 16.32
N LYS A 255 14.45 -6.68 16.87
CA LYS A 255 13.04 -6.95 17.18
C LYS A 255 12.43 -5.89 18.09
N GLU A 256 13.21 -5.44 19.06
CA GLU A 256 12.82 -4.48 20.09
C GLU A 256 12.52 -3.09 19.51
N ARG A 257 12.98 -2.80 18.28
CA ARG A 257 12.83 -1.50 17.61
C ARG A 257 12.06 -1.58 16.31
N TYR A 258 11.35 -2.68 16.04
CA TYR A 258 10.51 -2.83 14.84
C TYR A 258 9.58 -1.64 14.65
N GLY A 259 8.90 -1.18 15.70
CA GLY A 259 8.00 -0.02 15.61
C GLY A 259 8.69 1.26 15.10
N VAL A 260 9.86 1.59 15.65
CA VAL A 260 10.59 2.81 15.26
C VAL A 260 11.09 2.71 13.82
N TYR A 261 11.68 1.58 13.44
CA TYR A 261 12.17 1.39 12.07
C TYR A 261 11.04 1.33 11.04
N MET A 262 9.90 0.71 11.35
CA MET A 262 8.72 0.71 10.48
C MET A 262 8.19 2.13 10.27
N GLY A 263 8.10 2.93 11.32
CA GLY A 263 7.71 4.34 11.22
C GLY A 263 8.68 5.15 10.35
N ILE A 264 9.99 4.88 10.45
CA ILE A 264 11.00 5.52 9.60
C ILE A 264 10.82 5.14 8.12
N ILE A 265 10.57 3.86 7.82
CA ILE A 265 10.27 3.42 6.44
C ILE A 265 9.06 4.18 5.90
N ASN A 266 8.02 4.39 6.72
CA ASN A 266 6.84 5.10 6.27
C ASN A 266 7.09 6.59 6.00
N MET A 267 7.96 7.24 6.78
CA MET A 267 8.41 8.60 6.47
C MET A 267 9.15 8.70 5.14
N MET A 268 9.68 7.60 4.60
CA MET A 268 10.32 7.58 3.27
C MET A 268 9.31 7.39 2.12
N ILE A 269 8.07 7.03 2.45
CA ILE A 269 6.97 6.75 1.53
C ILE A 269 6.05 7.98 1.38
N VAL A 270 5.90 8.75 2.46
CA VAL A 270 5.04 9.94 2.56
C VAL A 270 5.70 11.18 1.99
#